data_AF-A0A939DSK6-F1
#
_entry.id   AF-A0A939DSK6-F1
#
_cell.length_a   1.000
_cell.length_b   1.000
_cell.length_c   1.000
_cell.angle_alpha   90.00
_cell.angle_beta   90.00
_cell.angle_gamma   90.00
#
_symmetry.space_group_name_H-M   'P 1'
#
loop_
_entity.id
_entity.type
_entity.pdbx_description
1 polymer ?
#
loop_
_entity_poly.entity_id
_entity_poly.type
_entity_poly.pdbx_seq_one_letter_code
_entity_poly.pdbx_strand_id
1 'polypeptide(L)'
;QDTNNIQYAWLRLLACPTNNMMIVGDDDQSIYGWRGANVDNIQHFLRDFDGATTIRLEQNYRSTGKILKAANTVIENNSGRLGKELWTEGSEGEPISLYAGFNELDEARFIVSQIRSWQEKG
;
A
#
# COMPACT_ATOMS: atom_id res chain seq x y z
N GLN A 1 -4.61 8.53 -2.61
CA GLN A 1 -4.35 7.51 -3.65
C GLN A 1 -5.64 7.10 -4.35
N ASP A 2 -6.65 6.58 -3.64
CA ASP A 2 -7.90 6.13 -4.26
C ASP A 2 -8.98 7.24 -4.37
N THR A 3 -8.57 8.42 -4.81
CA THR A 3 -9.49 9.55 -5.06
C THR A 3 -9.67 9.75 -6.54
N ASN A 4 -10.89 9.98 -7.00
CA ASN A 4 -11.17 10.38 -8.38
C ASN A 4 -11.03 11.90 -8.57
N ASN A 5 -11.05 12.34 -9.82
CA ASN A 5 -10.85 13.76 -10.17
C ASN A 5 -11.95 14.67 -9.58
N ILE A 6 -13.18 14.17 -9.41
CA ILE A 6 -14.28 14.96 -8.84
C ILE A 6 -14.07 15.16 -7.34
N GLN A 7 -13.68 14.12 -6.61
CA GLN A 7 -13.33 14.20 -5.20
C GLN A 7 -12.17 15.16 -4.97
N TYR A 8 -11.13 15.09 -5.80
CA TYR A 8 -10.00 16.01 -5.72
C TYR A 8 -10.41 17.46 -6.01
N ALA A 9 -11.19 17.69 -7.05
CA ALA A 9 -11.71 19.02 -7.36
C ALA A 9 -12.58 19.58 -6.21
N TRP A 10 -13.36 18.73 -5.56
CA TRP A 10 -14.15 19.14 -4.40
C TRP A 10 -13.29 19.55 -3.21
N LEU A 11 -12.21 18.80 -2.91
CA LEU A 11 -11.24 19.18 -1.88
C LEU A 11 -10.63 20.55 -2.17
N ARG A 12 -10.30 20.85 -3.44
CA ARG A 12 -9.78 22.16 -3.84
C ARG A 12 -10.75 23.30 -3.56
N LEU A 13 -12.06 23.07 -3.64
CA LEU A 13 -13.06 24.09 -3.29
C LEU A 13 -13.16 24.33 -1.77
N LEU A 14 -12.78 23.34 -0.96
CA LEU A 14 -12.74 23.45 0.50
C LEU A 14 -11.45 24.12 0.99
N ALA A 15 -10.40 24.15 0.17
CA ALA A 15 -9.15 24.82 0.49
C ALA A 15 -9.33 26.34 0.51
N CYS A 16 -8.80 26.99 1.55
CA CYS A 16 -8.79 28.43 1.66
C CYS A 16 -7.55 28.92 2.43
N PRO A 17 -7.19 30.22 2.34
CA PRO A 17 -5.99 30.74 3.00
C PRO A 17 -5.97 30.57 4.53
N THR A 18 -7.13 30.29 5.14
CA THR A 18 -7.28 30.17 6.59
C THR A 18 -7.31 28.72 7.09
N ASN A 19 -7.22 27.73 6.20
CA ASN A 19 -7.18 26.32 6.60
C ASN A 19 -5.92 25.59 6.11
N ASN A 20 -5.61 24.50 6.78
CA ASN A 20 -4.48 23.64 6.46
C ASN A 20 -5.01 22.32 5.91
N MET A 21 -4.49 21.89 4.76
CA MET A 21 -4.82 20.60 4.17
C MET A 21 -3.63 19.65 4.29
N MET A 22 -3.89 18.45 4.80
CA MET A 22 -2.93 17.36 4.84
C MET A 22 -3.54 16.16 4.12
N ILE A 23 -2.78 15.59 3.19
CA ILE A 23 -3.13 14.32 2.55
C ILE A 23 -2.15 13.24 2.97
N VAL A 24 -2.63 12.00 3.05
CA VAL A 24 -1.82 10.82 3.28
C VAL A 24 -2.16 9.83 2.16
N GLY A 25 -1.15 9.18 1.61
CA GLY A 25 -1.36 8.23 0.53
C GLY A 25 -0.12 7.43 0.20
N ASP A 26 -0.36 6.30 -0.46
CA ASP A 26 0.64 5.40 -1.00
C ASP A 26 0.23 5.11 -2.46
N ASP A 27 1.05 5.49 -3.42
CA ASP A 27 0.83 5.26 -4.85
C ASP A 27 0.86 3.77 -5.23
N ASP A 28 1.67 2.97 -4.54
CA ASP A 28 1.78 1.52 -4.75
C ASP A 28 0.55 0.76 -4.24
N GLN A 29 -0.33 1.41 -3.47
CA GLN A 29 -1.56 0.83 -2.91
C GLN A 29 -2.85 1.33 -3.58
N SER A 30 -2.76 2.01 -4.73
CA SER A 30 -3.92 2.46 -5.49
C SER A 30 -4.57 1.29 -6.24
N ILE A 31 -5.69 0.77 -5.74
CA ILE A 31 -6.39 -0.40 -6.32
C ILE A 31 -7.76 -0.09 -6.91
N TYR A 32 -8.29 1.13 -6.72
CA TYR A 32 -9.61 1.52 -7.22
C TYR A 32 -9.58 2.21 -8.60
N GLY A 33 -8.55 1.94 -9.42
CA GLY A 33 -8.43 2.52 -10.77
C GLY A 33 -9.67 2.27 -11.65
N TRP A 34 -10.31 1.10 -11.52
CA TRP A 34 -11.55 0.76 -12.23
C TRP A 34 -12.76 1.65 -11.85
N ARG A 35 -12.70 2.34 -10.70
CA ARG A 35 -13.71 3.33 -10.27
C ARG A 35 -13.30 4.77 -10.61
N GLY A 36 -12.26 4.94 -11.42
CA GLY A 36 -11.71 6.24 -11.78
C GLY A 36 -10.85 6.87 -10.70
N ALA A 37 -10.31 6.09 -9.75
CA ALA A 37 -9.25 6.58 -8.88
C ALA A 37 -8.05 6.99 -9.74
N ASN A 38 -7.49 8.15 -9.41
CA ASN A 38 -6.35 8.70 -10.12
C ASN A 38 -5.21 8.96 -9.12
N VAL A 39 -4.15 8.16 -9.22
CA VAL A 39 -2.96 8.26 -8.36
C VAL A 39 -2.23 9.58 -8.56
N ASP A 40 -2.35 10.19 -9.74
CA ASP A 40 -1.76 11.49 -10.06
C ASP A 40 -2.31 12.60 -9.16
N ASN A 41 -3.46 12.40 -8.49
CA ASN A 41 -3.97 13.35 -7.51
C ASN A 41 -2.99 13.63 -6.37
N ILE A 42 -2.14 12.66 -6.02
CA ILE A 42 -1.05 12.88 -5.04
C ILE A 42 -0.03 13.88 -5.59
N GLN A 43 0.38 13.72 -6.85
CA GLN A 43 1.29 14.66 -7.51
C GLN A 43 0.64 16.02 -7.76
N HIS A 44 -0.65 16.03 -8.12
CA HIS A 44 -1.43 17.25 -8.34
C HIS A 44 -1.50 18.08 -7.07
N PHE A 45 -1.66 17.44 -5.91
CA PHE A 45 -1.67 18.15 -4.63
C PHE A 45 -0.38 18.95 -4.41
N LEU A 46 0.78 18.34 -4.69
CA LEU A 46 2.07 19.03 -4.56
C LEU A 46 2.24 20.19 -5.55
N ARG A 47 1.51 20.18 -6.68
CA ARG A 47 1.52 21.28 -7.67
C ARG A 47 0.48 22.36 -7.39
N ASP A 48 -0.69 21.99 -6.89
CA ASP A 48 -1.82 22.90 -6.67
C ASP A 48 -1.71 23.65 -5.31
N PHE A 49 -0.96 23.09 -4.36
CA PHE A 49 -0.74 23.67 -3.03
C PHE A 49 0.73 24.03 -2.84
N ASP A 50 1.13 25.17 -3.41
CA ASP A 50 2.48 25.70 -3.28
C ASP A 50 2.87 25.84 -1.80
N GLY A 51 4.01 25.26 -1.42
CA GLY A 51 4.49 25.21 -0.03
C GLY A 51 4.10 23.95 0.75
N ALA A 52 3.39 23.00 0.13
CA ALA A 52 3.16 21.69 0.74
C ALA A 52 4.48 21.00 1.09
N THR A 53 4.58 20.52 2.33
CA THR A 53 5.75 19.75 2.80
C THR A 53 5.52 18.26 2.61
N THR A 54 6.42 17.60 1.90
CA THR A 54 6.39 16.13 1.73
C THR A 54 7.16 15.46 2.85
N ILE A 55 6.50 14.56 3.58
CA ILE A 55 7.12 13.70 4.60
C ILE A 55 7.03 12.26 4.10
N ARG A 56 8.17 11.57 3.99
CA ARG A 56 8.23 10.16 3.58
C ARG A 56 8.36 9.27 4.81
N LEU A 57 7.48 8.29 4.92
CA LEU A 57 7.53 7.27 5.98
C LEU A 57 7.94 5.94 5.35
N GLU A 58 9.23 5.64 5.38
CA GLU A 58 9.80 4.46 4.73
C GLU A 58 10.05 3.30 5.71
N GLN A 59 9.99 3.56 7.02
CA GLN A 59 10.08 2.50 8.03
C GLN A 59 8.74 1.78 8.19
N ASN A 60 8.72 0.49 7.90
CA ASN A 60 7.60 -0.41 8.10
C ASN A 60 7.68 -1.07 9.48
N TYR A 61 6.65 -0.88 10.30
CA TYR A 61 6.56 -1.46 11.64
C TYR A 61 5.63 -2.69 11.71
N ARG A 62 5.06 -3.12 10.59
CA ARG A 62 4.04 -4.19 10.53
C ARG A 62 4.63 -5.54 10.19
N SER A 63 5.55 -5.58 9.23
CA SER A 63 6.01 -6.79 8.56
C SER A 63 7.47 -7.08 8.88
N THR A 64 7.83 -8.37 8.83
CA THR A 64 9.20 -8.85 8.97
C THR A 64 10.03 -8.55 7.72
N GLY A 65 11.36 -8.61 7.85
CA GLY A 65 12.30 -8.32 6.77
C GLY A 65 12.03 -9.11 5.49
N LYS A 66 11.80 -10.43 5.58
CA LYS A 66 11.52 -11.28 4.42
C LYS A 66 10.22 -10.93 3.70
N ILE A 67 9.15 -10.63 4.45
CA ILE A 67 7.87 -10.20 3.86
C ILE A 67 8.05 -8.87 3.14
N LEU A 68 8.71 -7.91 3.78
CA LEU A 68 8.92 -6.58 3.23
C LEU A 68 9.80 -6.62 1.97
N LYS A 69 10.86 -7.41 2.00
CA LYS A 69 11.73 -7.63 0.84
C LYS A 69 10.97 -8.19 -0.34
N ALA A 70 10.14 -9.22 -0.13
CA ALA A 70 9.32 -9.79 -1.20
C ALA A 70 8.34 -8.75 -1.77
N ALA A 71 7.71 -7.94 -0.92
CA ALA A 71 6.82 -6.87 -1.36
C ALA A 71 7.56 -5.81 -2.21
N ASN A 72 8.74 -5.34 -1.76
CA ASN A 72 9.58 -4.41 -2.51
C ASN A 72 9.99 -4.98 -3.88
N THR A 73 10.43 -6.23 -3.93
CA THR A 73 10.83 -6.90 -5.19
C THR A 73 9.66 -7.05 -6.16
N VAL A 74 8.45 -7.33 -5.69
CA VAL A 74 7.27 -7.41 -6.57
C VAL A 74 6.93 -6.03 -7.12
N ILE A 75 6.88 -4.99 -6.28
CA ILE A 75 6.44 -3.65 -6.69
C ILE A 75 7.46 -2.93 -7.59
N GLU A 76 8.75 -3.28 -7.51
CA GLU A 76 9.81 -2.77 -8.40
C GLU A 76 9.53 -3.01 -9.89
N ASN A 77 8.69 -3.99 -10.23
CA ASN A 77 8.31 -4.27 -11.62
C ASN A 77 7.32 -3.25 -12.20
N ASN A 78 6.69 -2.40 -11.37
CA ASN A 78 5.74 -1.39 -11.83
C ASN A 78 6.46 -0.12 -12.34
N SER A 79 6.04 0.36 -13.51
CA SER A 79 6.47 1.65 -14.05
C SER A 79 5.63 2.81 -13.47
N GLY A 80 6.18 4.03 -13.47
CA GLY A 80 5.44 5.24 -13.07
C GLY A 80 5.29 5.45 -11.56
N ARG A 81 6.03 4.70 -10.73
CA ARG A 81 6.06 4.87 -9.27
C ARG A 81 6.68 6.21 -8.86
N LEU A 82 6.24 6.75 -7.72
CA LEU A 82 6.89 7.88 -7.04
C LEU A 82 8.25 7.51 -6.42
N GLY A 83 8.58 6.21 -6.39
CA GLY A 83 9.92 5.70 -6.09
C GLY A 83 10.27 5.74 -4.61
N LYS A 84 9.80 4.76 -3.84
CA LYS A 84 10.16 4.57 -2.42
C LYS A 84 10.57 3.13 -2.17
N GLU A 85 11.42 2.95 -1.17
CA GLU A 85 11.83 1.64 -0.67
C GLU A 85 11.47 1.55 0.81
N LEU A 86 10.72 0.53 1.19
CA LEU A 86 10.34 0.32 2.58
C LEU A 86 11.40 -0.56 3.27
N TRP A 87 11.75 -0.22 4.51
CA TRP A 87 12.68 -0.99 5.34
C TRP A 87 12.08 -1.25 6.73
N THR A 88 12.62 -2.19 7.51
CA THR A 88 12.13 -2.51 8.86
C THR A 88 13.28 -2.76 9.84
N GLU A 89 13.10 -2.35 11.10
CA GLU A 89 13.98 -2.71 12.24
C GLU A 89 13.53 -4.01 12.93
N GLY A 90 12.43 -4.60 12.46
CA GLY A 90 11.92 -5.88 12.96
C GLY A 90 12.85 -7.05 12.63
N SER A 91 12.49 -8.24 13.11
CA SER A 91 13.21 -9.45 12.76
C SER A 91 13.05 -9.80 11.27
N GLU A 92 14.00 -10.58 10.73
CA GLU A 92 13.89 -11.15 9.38
C GLU A 92 12.62 -12.00 9.20
N GLY A 93 12.16 -12.63 10.28
CA GLY A 93 10.99 -13.50 10.29
C GLY A 93 11.22 -14.82 9.57
N GLU A 94 10.13 -15.59 9.47
CA GLU A 94 10.13 -16.87 8.77
C GLU A 94 10.12 -16.71 7.25
N PRO A 95 10.66 -17.67 6.48
CA PRO A 95 10.49 -17.71 5.04
C PRO A 95 9.01 -17.67 4.62
N ILE A 96 8.74 -17.01 3.49
CA ILE A 96 7.41 -17.02 2.89
C ILE A 96 7.15 -18.42 2.31
N SER A 97 6.13 -19.10 2.81
CA SER A 97 5.71 -20.40 2.30
C SER A 97 4.84 -20.26 1.06
N LEU A 98 5.03 -21.15 0.09
CA LEU A 98 4.21 -21.27 -1.12
C LEU A 98 3.63 -22.69 -1.18
N TYR A 99 2.31 -22.79 -1.33
CA TYR A 99 1.61 -24.04 -1.58
C TYR A 99 0.87 -23.94 -2.91
N ALA A 100 1.11 -24.89 -3.80
CA ALA A 100 0.41 -24.99 -5.08
C ALA A 100 -0.60 -26.15 -5.00
N GLY A 101 -1.86 -25.83 -4.73
CA GLY A 101 -2.93 -26.82 -4.64
C GLY A 101 -3.25 -27.44 -6.00
N PHE A 102 -3.69 -28.70 -6.01
CA PHE A 102 -4.08 -29.37 -7.26
C PHE A 102 -5.39 -28.78 -7.85
N ASN A 103 -6.30 -28.33 -6.98
CA ASN A 103 -7.54 -27.65 -7.32
C ASN A 103 -8.00 -26.75 -6.16
N GLU A 104 -9.11 -26.04 -6.34
CA GLU A 104 -9.67 -25.11 -5.36
C GLU A 104 -10.07 -25.78 -4.05
N LEU A 105 -10.55 -27.03 -4.09
CA LEU A 105 -10.92 -27.79 -2.90
C LEU A 105 -9.70 -28.21 -2.10
N ASP A 106 -8.61 -28.58 -2.77
CA ASP A 106 -7.34 -28.93 -2.16
C ASP A 106 -6.67 -27.72 -1.49
N GLU A 107 -6.62 -26.59 -2.19
CA GLU A 107 -6.14 -25.31 -1.63
C GLU A 107 -6.96 -24.89 -0.39
N ALA A 108 -8.30 -24.96 -0.48
CA ALA A 108 -9.17 -24.64 0.65
C ALA A 108 -8.90 -25.55 1.86
N ARG A 109 -8.72 -26.86 1.64
CA ARG A 109 -8.40 -27.82 2.72
C ARG A 109 -7.05 -27.54 3.33
N PHE A 110 -6.04 -27.21 2.52
CA PHE A 110 -4.71 -26.84 3.01
C PHE A 110 -4.79 -25.62 3.92
N ILE A 111 -5.47 -24.54 3.50
CA ILE A 111 -5.64 -23.32 4.30
C ILE A 111 -6.35 -23.62 5.63
N VAL A 112 -7.46 -24.37 5.61
CA VAL A 112 -8.19 -24.75 6.84
C VAL A 112 -7.30 -25.58 7.78
N SER A 113 -6.50 -26.49 7.24
CA SER A 113 -5.56 -27.30 8.01
C SER A 113 -4.49 -26.45 8.69
N GLN A 114 -3.91 -25.47 7.98
CA GLN A 114 -2.93 -24.55 8.56
C GLN A 114 -3.52 -23.71 9.69
N ILE A 115 -4.71 -23.13 9.48
CA ILE A 115 -5.41 -22.33 10.50
C ILE A 115 -5.66 -23.17 11.76
N ARG A 116 -6.15 -24.41 11.62
CA ARG A 116 -6.35 -25.31 12.77
C ARG A 116 -5.04 -25.61 13.49
N SER A 117 -3.98 -25.92 12.74
CA SER A 117 -2.66 -26.21 13.34
C SER A 117 -2.11 -25.02 14.12
N TRP A 118 -2.27 -23.79 13.62
CA TRP A 118 -1.85 -22.58 14.34
C TRP A 118 -2.72 -22.32 15.57
N GLN A 119 -4.04 -22.47 15.46
CA GLN A 119 -4.93 -22.35 16.61
C GLN A 119 -4.58 -23.33 17.73
N GLU A 120 -4.22 -24.57 17.40
CA GLU A 120 -3.81 -25.59 18.38
C GLU A 120 -2.46 -25.27 19.04
N LYS A 121 -1.59 -24.52 18.38
CA LYS A 121 -0.26 -24.11 18.89
C LYS A 121 -0.30 -22.84 19.74
N GLY A 122 -1.38 -22.05 19.66
CA GLY A 122 -1.51 -20.74 20.29
C GLY A 122 -0.79 -19.63 19.51
#